data_AF-A0A9P9RIQ2-F1
#
_entry.id   AF-A0A9P9RIQ2-F1
#
_cell.length_a   1.000
_cell.length_b   1.000
_cell.length_c   1.000
_cell.angle_alpha   90.00
_cell.angle_beta   90.00
_cell.angle_gamma   90.00
#
_symmetry.space_group_name_H-M   'P 1'
#
loop_
_entity.id
_entity.type
_entity.pdbx_description
1 polymer ?
#
loop_
_entity_poly.entity_id
_entity_poly.type
_entity_poly.pdbx_seq_one_letter_code
_entity_poly.pdbx_strand_id
1 'polypeptide(L)' 'KDLGKKLVEALRFIAAEIGCSKCILNCMEKNVMFYPKCGYEQSGLEMAMYI' A
#
# COMPACT_ATOMS: atom_id res chain seq x y z
N LYS A 1 -10.40 15.03 -6.19
CA LYS A 1 -9.95 15.19 -4.78
C LYS A 1 -9.14 13.95 -4.42
N ASP A 2 -7.80 14.01 -4.45
CA ASP A 2 -6.87 12.87 -4.30
C ASP A 2 -6.77 12.31 -2.87
N LEU A 3 -7.92 12.14 -2.21
CA LEU A 3 -7.99 11.75 -0.80
C LEU A 3 -7.37 10.37 -0.56
N GLY A 4 -7.59 9.42 -1.47
CA GLY A 4 -6.99 8.08 -1.37
C GLY A 4 -5.47 8.13 -1.39
N LYS A 5 -4.87 8.93 -2.28
CA LYS A 5 -3.41 9.09 -2.36
C LYS A 5 -2.87 9.72 -1.07
N LYS A 6 -3.49 10.81 -0.61
CA LYS A 6 -3.09 11.49 0.63
C LYS A 6 -3.17 10.57 1.86
N LEU A 7 -4.18 9.72 1.93
CA LEU A 7 -4.32 8.75 3.01
C LEU A 7 -3.17 7.74 3.02
N VAL A 8 -2.84 7.14 1.88
CA VAL A 8 -1.74 6.16 1.76
C VAL A 8 -0.39 6.82 2.08
N GLU A 9 -0.16 8.03 1.59
CA GLU A 9 1.06 8.80 1.90
C GLU A 9 1.19 9.12 3.39
N ALA A 10 0.09 9.49 4.05
CA ALA A 10 0.07 9.75 5.49
C ALA A 10 0.38 8.48 6.32
N LEU A 11 -0.19 7.33 5.95
CA LEU A 11 0.11 6.06 6.61
C LEU A 11 1.57 5.65 6.44
N ARG A 12 2.13 5.82 5.23
CA ARG A 12 3.55 5.56 4.95
C ARG A 12 4.47 6.49 5.75
N PHE A 13 4.10 7.78 5.88
CA PHE A 13 4.83 8.73 6.70
C PHE A 13 4.87 8.29 8.16
N ILE A 14 3.72 7.95 8.75
CA ILE A 14 3.65 7.47 10.13
C ILE A 14 4.51 6.22 10.33
N ALA A 15 4.44 5.25 9.40
CA ALA A 15 5.23 4.03 9.47
C ALA A 15 6.75 4.33 9.48
N ALA A 16 7.20 5.30 8.68
CA ALA A 16 8.60 5.73 8.67
C ALA A 16 9.01 6.39 10.01
N GLU A 17 8.18 7.29 10.53
CA GLU A 17 8.45 8.00 11.80
C GLU A 17 8.57 7.06 13.00
N ILE A 18 7.78 5.97 13.01
CA ILE A 18 7.85 4.97 14.09
C ILE A 18 8.93 3.88 13.85
N GLY A 19 9.72 3.98 12.77
CA GLY A 19 10.82 3.08 12.48
C GLY A 19 10.44 1.76 11.81
N CYS A 20 9.29 1.67 11.14
CA CYS A 20 8.96 0.49 10.33
C CYS A 20 9.93 0.37 9.14
N SER A 21 10.50 -0.81 8.94
CA SER A 21 11.42 -1.08 7.82
C SER A 21 10.71 -1.29 6.48
N LYS A 22 9.41 -1.56 6.48
CA LYS A 22 8.61 -1.76 5.25
C LYS A 22 7.12 -1.46 5.48
N CYS A 23 6.43 -1.08 4.41
CA CYS A 23 4.97 -1.07 4.32
C CYS A 23 4.55 -1.96 3.15
N ILE A 24 3.68 -2.94 3.40
CA ILE A 24 3.12 -3.82 2.37
C ILE A 24 1.60 -3.73 2.39
N LEU A 25 0.98 -4.01 1.24
CA LEU A 25 -0.46 -4.10 1.10
C LEU A 25 -0.78 -5.10 -0.01
N ASN A 26 -1.96 -5.69 0.09
CA ASN A 26 -2.53 -6.48 -0.99
C ASN A 26 -3.54 -5.63 -1.75
N CYS A 27 -3.68 -5.88 -3.05
CA CYS A 27 -4.69 -5.19 -3.84
C CYS A 27 -5.24 -6.04 -4.99
N MET A 28 -6.49 -5.77 -5.35
CA MET A 28 -7.10 -6.28 -6.57
C MET A 28 -6.39 -5.72 -7.80
N GLU A 29 -6.35 -6.50 -8.88
CA GLU A 29 -5.73 -6.15 -10.17
C GLU A 29 -6.15 -4.76 -10.69
N LYS A 30 -7.44 -4.43 -10.59
CA LYS A 30 -7.98 -3.11 -10.99
C LYS A 30 -7.34 -1.90 -10.29
N ASN A 31 -6.71 -2.12 -9.14
CA ASN A 31 -6.08 -1.08 -8.32
C ASN A 31 -4.54 -1.12 -8.38
N VAL A 32 -3.93 -2.08 -9.09
CA VAL A 32 -2.46 -2.22 -9.14
C VAL A 32 -1.80 -0.95 -9.69
N MET A 33 -2.44 -0.26 -10.64
CA MET A 33 -1.91 0.98 -11.22
C MET A 33 -2.04 2.21 -10.30
N PHE A 34 -2.73 2.10 -9.17
CA PHE A 34 -2.88 3.19 -8.21
C PHE A 34 -1.67 3.29 -7.25
N TYR A 35 -1.19 2.17 -6.72
CA TYR A 35 -0.17 2.14 -5.67
C TYR A 35 1.24 2.61 -6.09
N PRO A 36 1.70 2.42 -7.36
CA PRO A 36 2.90 3.06 -7.86
C PRO A 36 2.87 4.59 -7.77
N LYS A 37 1.68 5.20 -7.86
CA LYS A 37 1.50 6.66 -7.68
C LYS A 37 1.69 7.12 -6.23
N CYS A 38 1.76 6.17 -5.29
CA CYS A 38 2.00 6.37 -3.86
C CYS A 38 3.40 5.87 -3.41
N GLY A 39 4.25 5.42 -4.35
CA GLY A 39 5.61 4.95 -4.07
C GLY A 39 5.71 3.47 -3.65
N TYR A 40 4.70 2.65 -3.92
CA TYR A 40 4.75 1.20 -3.74
C TYR A 40 5.20 0.50 -5.02
N GLU A 41 5.83 -0.66 -4.86
CA GLU A 41 6.24 -1.56 -5.95
C GLU A 41 5.57 -2.93 -5.78
N GLN A 42 5.49 -3.72 -6.85
CA GLN A 42 4.93 -5.08 -6.74
C GLN A 42 5.84 -5.95 -5.87
N SER A 43 5.25 -6.62 -4.88
CA SER A 43 5.97 -7.48 -3.94
C SER A 43 5.18 -8.75 -3.65
N GLY A 44 5.37 -9.78 -4.49
CA GLY A 44 4.83 -11.12 -4.27
C GLY A 44 3.33 -11.30 -4.53
N LEU A 45 2.83 -12.48 -4.12
CA LEU A 45 1.43 -12.89 -4.27
C LEU A 45 0.71 -12.83 -2.92
N GLU A 46 -0.59 -12.52 -2.95
CA GLU A 46 -1.51 -12.64 -1.82
C GLU A 46 -2.10 -14.06 -1.76
N MET A 47 -2.28 -14.59 -0.55
CA MET A 47 -2.91 -15.89 -0.28
C MET A 47 -4.08 -15.71 0.69
N ALA A 48 -5.20 -16.42 0.49
CA ALA A 48 -6.35 -16.39 1.39
C ALA A 48 -6.98 -17.79 1.57
N MET A 49 -7.53 -18.07 2.76
CA MET A 49 -8.37 -19.24 3.05
C MET A 49 -9.66 -18.75 3.72
N TYR A 50 -10.80 -19.09 3.15
CA TYR A 50 -12.12 -18.78 3.70
C TYR A 50 -12.73 -20.07 4.27
N ILE A 51 -13.22 -20.03 5.51
CA ILE A 51 -13.85 -21.16 6.22
C ILE A 51 -15.36 -21.04 6.09
#